data_AF-A0A920WAX1-F1
#
_entry.id   AF-A0A920WAX1-F1
#
_cell.length_a   1.000
_cell.length_b   1.000
_cell.length_c   1.000
_cell.angle_alpha   90.00
_cell.angle_beta   90.00
_cell.angle_gamma   90.00
#
_symmetry.space_group_name_H-M   'P 1'
#
loop_
_entity.id
_entity.type
_entity.pdbx_description
1 polymer ?
#
loop_
_entity_poly.entity_id
_entity_poly.type
_entity_poly.pdbx_seq_one_letter_code
_entity_poly.pdbx_strand_id
1 'polypeptide(L)'
;MQSLKCVPLKGPDETVQKTAIEGVLGIEDRSIIAGLVQILRSNKSPFLRSTAAVALGKFAYLTQEGKLLPKDGSEIFENLMDTLSDEDEDLEVRRRSLEAVAPFNTDVIRGYVTRA
;
A
#
# COMPACT_ATOMS: atom_id res chain seq x y z
N MET A 1 -25.29 -12.20 -10.86
CA MET A 1 -23.87 -12.21 -11.26
C MET A 1 -23.58 -10.91 -11.99
N GLN A 2 -23.26 -9.84 -11.26
CA GLN A 2 -22.78 -8.60 -11.88
C GLN A 2 -21.25 -8.69 -11.92
N SER A 3 -20.71 -8.83 -13.13
CA SER A 3 -19.30 -8.75 -13.39
C SER A 3 -18.81 -7.35 -13.01
N LEU A 4 -18.21 -7.23 -11.82
CA LEU A 4 -17.44 -6.05 -11.41
C LEU A 4 -16.24 -5.93 -12.33
N LYS A 5 -16.45 -5.25 -13.46
CA LYS A 5 -15.39 -4.79 -14.36
C LYS A 5 -14.45 -3.92 -13.53
N CYS A 6 -13.19 -4.33 -13.50
CA CYS A 6 -12.06 -3.62 -12.90
C CYS A 6 -12.19 -2.11 -13.13
N VAL A 7 -12.25 -1.33 -12.05
CA VAL A 7 -12.04 0.12 -12.16
C VAL A 7 -10.59 0.32 -12.57
N PRO A 8 -10.31 0.98 -13.71
CA PRO A 8 -8.95 1.14 -14.17
C PRO A 8 -8.20 2.11 -13.25
N LEU A 9 -7.16 1.62 -12.57
CA LEU A 9 -6.19 2.41 -11.80
C LEU A 9 -5.37 3.40 -12.67
N LYS A 10 -5.75 3.60 -13.93
CA LYS A 10 -5.10 4.44 -14.95
C LYS A 10 -5.99 5.58 -15.46
N GLY A 11 -7.13 5.86 -14.81
CA GLY A 11 -8.01 6.97 -15.20
C GLY A 11 -7.32 8.35 -15.09
N PRO A 12 -7.78 9.37 -15.83
CA PRO A 12 -7.15 10.70 -15.84
C PRO A 12 -7.45 11.54 -14.59
N ASP A 13 -8.47 11.19 -13.80
CA ASP A 13 -8.91 11.96 -12.63
C ASP A 13 -8.42 11.32 -11.32
N GLU A 14 -7.81 12.11 -10.44
CA GLU A 14 -7.28 11.63 -9.16
C GLU A 14 -8.37 11.21 -8.18
N THR A 15 -9.53 11.85 -8.20
CA THR A 15 -10.71 11.46 -7.38
C THR A 15 -11.25 10.11 -7.83
N VAL A 16 -11.27 9.86 -9.14
CA VAL A 16 -11.67 8.56 -9.70
C VAL A 16 -10.65 7.48 -9.35
N GLN A 17 -9.34 7.77 -9.46
CA GLN A 17 -8.28 6.85 -9.04
C GLN A 17 -8.35 6.55 -7.53
N LYS A 18 -8.58 7.57 -6.70
CA LYS A 18 -8.72 7.40 -5.25
C LYS A 18 -9.93 6.53 -4.91
N THR A 19 -11.10 6.81 -5.50
CA THR A 19 -12.30 5.98 -5.30
C THR A 19 -12.07 4.54 -5.76
N ALA A 20 -11.29 4.34 -6.83
CA ALA A 20 -10.89 3.01 -7.28
C ALA A 20 -10.02 2.29 -6.24
N ILE A 21 -9.00 2.96 -5.69
CA ILE A 21 -8.11 2.41 -4.66
C ILE A 21 -8.86 2.16 -3.35
N GLU A 22 -9.76 3.07 -2.95
CA GLU A 22 -10.60 2.87 -1.77
C GLU A 22 -11.58 1.70 -1.97
N GLY A 23 -12.12 1.52 -3.18
CA GLY A 23 -12.92 0.35 -3.55
C GLY A 23 -12.15 -0.97 -3.48
N VAL A 24 -10.82 -0.94 -3.68
CA VAL A 24 -9.94 -2.11 -3.53
C VAL A 24 -9.83 -2.56 -2.07
N LEU A 25 -10.08 -1.70 -1.08
CA LEU A 25 -10.03 -2.09 0.34
C LEU A 25 -11.02 -3.20 0.69
N GLY A 26 -12.10 -3.38 -0.09
CA GLY A 26 -13.03 -4.51 0.07
C GLY A 26 -12.57 -5.81 -0.60
N ILE A 27 -11.52 -5.76 -1.41
CA ILE A 27 -11.05 -6.87 -2.26
C ILE A 27 -9.81 -7.50 -1.61
N GLU A 28 -9.70 -8.83 -1.64
CA GLU A 28 -8.56 -9.60 -1.11
C GLU A 28 -7.81 -10.34 -2.22
N ASP A 29 -7.93 -9.84 -3.44
CA ASP A 29 -7.27 -10.41 -4.61
C ASP A 29 -5.82 -9.90 -4.70
N ARG A 30 -4.89 -10.82 -4.49
CA ARG A 30 -3.44 -10.59 -4.57
C ARG A 30 -2.97 -10.00 -5.91
N SER A 31 -3.72 -10.17 -7.00
CA SER A 31 -3.36 -9.61 -8.31
C SER A 31 -3.31 -8.07 -8.30
N ILE A 32 -3.93 -7.44 -7.30
CA ILE A 32 -3.99 -5.99 -7.17
C ILE A 32 -2.73 -5.42 -6.50
N ILE A 33 -1.96 -6.24 -5.78
CA ILE A 33 -0.76 -5.81 -5.03
C ILE A 33 0.24 -5.10 -5.94
N ALA A 34 0.58 -5.70 -7.09
CA ALA A 34 1.52 -5.11 -8.04
C ALA A 34 1.05 -3.74 -8.56
N GLY A 35 -0.26 -3.56 -8.77
CA GLY A 35 -0.83 -2.29 -9.19
C GLY A 35 -0.73 -1.21 -8.10
N LEU A 36 -0.94 -1.57 -6.84
CA LEU A 36 -0.80 -0.64 -5.71
C LEU A 36 0.67 -0.27 -5.47
N VAL A 37 1.59 -1.23 -5.56
CA VAL A 37 3.04 -0.96 -5.51
C VAL A 37 3.47 -0.01 -6.62
N GLN A 38 2.96 -0.21 -7.85
CA GLN A 38 3.24 0.70 -8.96
C GLN A 38 2.76 2.12 -8.68
N ILE A 39 1.59 2.30 -8.06
CA ILE A 39 1.08 3.63 -7.68
C ILE A 39 2.00 4.24 -6.61
N LEU A 40 2.29 3.51 -5.54
CA LEU A 40 3.12 3.95 -4.42
C LEU A 40 4.48 4.49 -4.91
N ARG A 41 5.15 3.76 -5.81
CA ARG A 41 6.51 4.07 -6.30
C ARG A 41 6.53 4.99 -7.54
N SER A 42 5.39 5.51 -7.96
CA SER A 42 5.29 6.39 -9.14
C SER A 42 5.59 7.86 -8.80
N ASN A 43 5.55 8.72 -9.82
CA ASN A 43 5.57 10.19 -9.67
C ASN A 43 4.16 10.80 -9.58
N LYS A 44 3.13 10.00 -9.22
CA LYS A 44 1.77 10.50 -8.99
C LYS A 44 1.71 11.41 -7.76
N SER A 45 0.59 12.11 -7.57
CA SER A 45 0.42 12.98 -6.42
C SER A 45 0.65 12.23 -5.10
N PRO A 46 1.18 12.90 -4.07
CA PRO A 46 1.30 12.32 -2.73
C PRO A 46 -0.01 11.73 -2.21
N PHE A 47 -1.14 12.32 -2.59
CA PHE A 47 -2.46 11.83 -2.25
C PHE A 47 -2.74 10.42 -2.78
N LEU A 48 -2.46 10.15 -4.07
CA LEU A 48 -2.65 8.80 -4.62
C LEU A 48 -1.65 7.79 -4.05
N ARG A 49 -0.41 8.22 -3.82
CA ARG A 49 0.65 7.36 -3.26
C ARG A 49 0.37 6.96 -1.82
N SER A 50 -0.04 7.92 -0.98
CA SER A 50 -0.46 7.65 0.40
C SER A 50 -1.72 6.77 0.46
N THR A 51 -2.68 6.96 -0.46
CA THR A 51 -3.87 6.09 -0.57
C THR A 51 -3.46 4.66 -0.95
N ALA A 52 -2.49 4.49 -1.85
CA ALA A 52 -1.95 3.17 -2.18
C ALA A 52 -1.22 2.51 -0.99
N ALA A 53 -0.47 3.26 -0.20
CA ALA A 53 0.16 2.76 1.02
C ALA A 53 -0.89 2.24 2.03
N VAL A 54 -1.98 2.98 2.24
CA VAL A 54 -3.10 2.53 3.09
C VAL A 54 -3.69 1.22 2.57
N ALA A 55 -3.92 1.11 1.26
CA ALA A 55 -4.44 -0.12 0.66
C ALA A 55 -3.49 -1.31 0.81
N LEU A 56 -2.17 -1.09 0.67
CA LEU A 56 -1.15 -2.11 0.91
C LEU A 56 -1.11 -2.58 2.38
N GLY A 57 -1.42 -1.72 3.34
CA GLY A 57 -1.51 -2.08 4.76
C GLY A 57 -2.52 -3.21 5.05
N LYS A 58 -3.59 -3.32 4.28
CA LYS A 58 -4.52 -4.46 4.37
C LYS A 58 -3.82 -5.77 4.01
N PHE A 59 -3.04 -5.78 2.93
CA PHE A 59 -2.31 -6.96 2.49
C PHE A 59 -1.14 -7.31 3.43
N ALA A 60 -0.54 -6.30 4.10
CA ALA A 60 0.40 -6.54 5.19
C ALA A 60 -0.23 -7.37 6.32
N TYR A 61 -1.47 -7.05 6.71
CA TYR A 61 -2.22 -7.84 7.70
C TYR A 61 -2.51 -9.27 7.20
N LEU A 62 -2.98 -9.42 5.96
CA LEU A 62 -3.23 -10.74 5.36
C LEU A 62 -1.95 -11.59 5.26
N THR A 63 -0.79 -10.96 5.10
CA THR A 63 0.50 -11.66 5.14
C THR A 63 0.75 -12.28 6.51
N GLN A 64 0.51 -11.52 7.59
CA GLN A 64 0.68 -12.02 8.96
C GLN A 64 -0.31 -13.13 9.33
N GLU A 65 -1.51 -13.10 8.76
CA GLU A 65 -2.48 -14.20 8.89
C GLU A 65 -2.10 -15.43 8.06
N GLY A 66 -1.00 -15.40 7.30
CA GLY A 66 -0.56 -16.51 6.44
C GLY A 66 -1.45 -16.72 5.21
N LYS A 67 -2.26 -15.71 4.84
CA LYS A 67 -3.22 -15.77 3.72
C LYS A 67 -2.61 -15.35 2.37
N LEU A 68 -1.39 -14.84 2.36
CA LEU A 68 -0.66 -14.47 1.14
C LEU A 68 0.59 -15.31 0.95
N LEU A 69 1.10 -15.38 -0.28
CA LEU A 69 2.38 -16.04 -0.51
C LEU A 69 3.52 -15.21 0.10
N PRO A 70 4.58 -15.85 0.61
CA PRO A 70 5.73 -15.15 1.19
C PRO A 70 6.34 -14.09 0.25
N LYS A 71 6.36 -14.36 -1.06
CA LYS A 71 6.85 -13.41 -2.07
C LYS A 71 6.02 -12.13 -2.14
N ASP A 72 4.70 -12.22 -2.00
CA ASP A 72 3.81 -11.06 -2.08
C ASP A 72 3.98 -10.22 -0.81
N GLY A 73 4.11 -10.88 0.36
CA GLY A 73 4.41 -10.22 1.62
C GLY A 73 5.76 -9.49 1.62
N SER A 74 6.79 -10.12 1.03
CA SER A 74 8.13 -9.52 0.89
C SER A 74 8.10 -8.29 -0.03
N GLU A 75 7.42 -8.39 -1.17
CA GLU A 75 7.24 -7.27 -2.11
C GLU A 75 6.55 -6.08 -1.46
N ILE A 76 5.48 -6.31 -0.68
CA ILE A 76 4.79 -5.25 0.06
C ILE A 76 5.72 -4.61 1.09
N PHE A 77 6.40 -5.41 1.91
CA PHE A 77 7.27 -4.92 2.96
C PHE A 77 8.42 -4.08 2.41
N GLU A 78 9.13 -4.57 1.41
CA GLU A 78 10.29 -3.88 0.80
C GLU A 78 9.87 -2.53 0.23
N ASN A 79 8.79 -2.47 -0.56
CA ASN A 79 8.37 -1.21 -1.19
C ASN A 79 7.86 -0.17 -0.19
N LEU A 80 7.18 -0.59 0.88
CA LEU A 80 6.75 0.33 1.93
C LEU A 80 7.93 0.80 2.78
N MET A 81 8.90 -0.06 3.08
CA MET A 81 10.12 0.31 3.81
C MET A 81 11.00 1.27 3.00
N ASP A 82 11.16 1.04 1.70
CA ASP A 82 11.87 1.95 0.80
C ASP A 82 11.21 3.33 0.77
N THR A 83 9.87 3.38 0.73
CA THR A 83 9.11 4.63 0.73
C THR A 83 9.19 5.35 2.08
N LEU A 84 9.17 4.61 3.19
CA LEU A 84 9.33 5.17 4.54
C LEU A 84 10.72 5.79 4.76
N SER A 85 11.76 5.13 4.22
CA SER A 85 13.16 5.49 4.42
C SER A 85 13.64 6.61 3.48
N ASP A 86 12.85 6.95 2.45
CA ASP A 86 13.12 8.06 1.56
C ASP A 86 12.88 9.40 2.28
N GLU A 87 13.94 10.20 2.43
CA GLU A 87 13.87 11.50 3.11
C GLU A 87 13.23 12.59 2.26
N ASP A 88 13.26 12.44 0.93
CA ASP A 88 12.67 13.38 -0.03
C ASP A 88 11.18 13.08 -0.29
N GLU A 89 10.68 11.95 0.20
CA GLU A 89 9.29 11.57 0.06
C GLU A 89 8.35 12.46 0.91
N ASP A 90 7.16 12.70 0.36
CA ASP A 90 6.11 13.46 1.02
C ASP A 90 5.75 12.84 2.38
N LEU A 91 5.64 13.70 3.39
CA LEU A 91 5.44 13.30 4.78
C LEU A 91 4.21 12.41 4.97
N GLU A 92 3.10 12.66 4.27
CA GLU A 92 1.89 11.84 4.40
C GLU A 92 2.09 10.45 3.78
N VAL A 93 2.82 10.36 2.66
CA VAL A 93 3.17 9.07 2.03
C VAL A 93 4.06 8.25 2.96
N ARG A 94 5.07 8.87 3.57
CA ARG A 94 5.93 8.22 4.58
C ARG A 94 5.14 7.74 5.79
N ARG A 95 4.26 8.58 6.32
CA ARG A 95 3.42 8.26 7.49
C ARG A 95 2.48 7.09 7.21
N ARG A 96 1.81 7.07 6.05
CA ARG A 96 0.97 5.94 5.65
C ARG A 96 1.78 4.68 5.38
N SER A 97 3.00 4.81 4.87
CA SER A 97 3.91 3.67 4.70
C SER A 97 4.32 3.08 6.05
N LEU A 98 4.61 3.92 7.05
CA LEU A 98 4.89 3.49 8.43
C LEU A 98 3.71 2.70 9.04
N GLU A 99 2.49 3.24 8.92
CA GLU A 99 1.28 2.55 9.40
C GLU A 99 1.09 1.21 8.69
N ALA A 100 1.32 1.18 7.37
CA ALA A 100 1.12 -0.01 6.54
C ALA A 100 2.16 -1.11 6.81
N VAL A 101 3.39 -0.76 7.21
CA VAL A 101 4.39 -1.77 7.60
C VAL A 101 4.19 -2.29 9.01
N ALA A 102 3.47 -1.56 9.88
CA ALA A 102 3.31 -1.92 11.29
C ALA A 102 2.91 -3.39 11.54
N PRO A 103 2.00 -4.03 10.76
CA PRO A 103 1.64 -5.43 10.95
C PRO A 103 2.83 -6.40 10.84
N PHE A 104 3.84 -6.11 10.03
CA PHE A 104 5.00 -7.02 9.89
C PHE A 104 5.81 -7.16 11.19
N ASN A 105 5.65 -6.23 12.15
CA ASN A 105 6.16 -6.31 13.53
C ASN A 105 7.64 -6.77 13.65
N THR A 106 8.47 -6.39 12.69
CA THR A 106 9.91 -6.67 12.70
C THR A 106 10.62 -5.77 13.71
N ASP A 107 11.82 -6.16 14.16
CA ASP A 107 12.59 -5.35 15.13
C ASP A 107 12.90 -3.95 14.60
N VAL A 108 13.05 -3.81 13.27
CA VAL A 108 13.21 -2.53 12.58
C VAL A 108 11.98 -1.62 12.78
N ILE A 109 10.77 -2.17 12.68
CA ILE A 109 9.52 -1.42 12.87
C ILE A 109 9.37 -0.93 14.32
N ARG A 110 9.79 -1.73 15.32
CA ARG A 110 9.73 -1.32 16.73
C ARG A 110 10.53 -0.05 17.00
N GLY A 111 11.66 0.14 16.31
CA GLY A 111 12.46 1.36 16.41
C GLY A 111 11.74 2.63 15.96
N TYR A 112 10.83 2.53 14.98
CA TYR A 112 10.01 3.65 14.51
C TYR A 112 8.83 3.95 15.42
N VAL A 113 8.15 2.93 15.97
CA VAL A 113 7.01 3.10 16.89
C VAL A 113 7.43 3.74 18.21
N THR A 114 8.66 3.50 18.68
CA THR A 114 9.15 4.04 19.97
C THR A 114 9.55 5.53 19.91
N ARG A 115 9.55 6.13 18.72
CA ARG A 115 10.00 7.51 18.48
C ARG A 115 8.89 8.46 17.99
N ALA A 116 7.67 7.96 17.84
CA ALA A 116 6.46 8.76 17.58
C ALA A 116 5.76 9.09 18.90
#